data_AF-A0A412C581-F1
#
_entry.id   AF-A0A412C581-F1
#
_cell.length_a   1.000
_cell.length_b   1.000
_cell.length_c   1.000
_cell.angle_alpha   90.00
_cell.angle_beta   90.00
_cell.angle_gamma   90.00
#
_symmetry.space_group_name_H-M   'P 1'
#
loop_
_entity.id
_entity.type
_entity.pdbx_description
1 polymer ?
#
loop_
_entity_poly.entity_id
_entity_poly.type
_entity_poly.pdbx_seq_one_letter_code
_entity_poly.pdbx_strand_id
1 'polypeptide(L)'
;MLIEDKVQIEAVKTRSYMMGEIDGKVMITQGRYIVFVKKEDFLLDIDKQKKLPEDGVKHFSTENIQSQMRAAKLSNRMLTTGKSILRAIRDETTGGYAWFDNKYLKTFDGCTPNLIKHPGNSEYYNAVFTRYGEIIGIILPVRVSEW
;
A
#
# COMPACT_ATOMS: atom_id res chain seq x y z
N MET A 1 -13.21 -5.96 -11.17
CA MET A 1 -13.14 -6.44 -9.77
C MET A 1 -12.15 -5.59 -9.03
N LEU A 2 -12.57 -5.04 -7.89
CA LEU A 2 -11.78 -4.13 -7.07
C LEU A 2 -10.66 -4.91 -6.36
N ILE A 3 -9.65 -4.21 -5.85
CA ILE A 3 -8.50 -4.87 -5.22
C ILE A 3 -8.88 -5.50 -3.88
N GLU A 4 -9.82 -4.91 -3.18
CA GLU A 4 -10.41 -5.38 -1.94
C GLU A 4 -11.04 -6.78 -2.11
N ASP A 5 -11.76 -7.01 -3.21
CA ASP A 5 -12.34 -8.33 -3.52
C ASP A 5 -11.24 -9.34 -3.90
N LYS A 6 -10.31 -8.90 -4.76
CA LYS A 6 -9.19 -9.73 -5.24
C LYS A 6 -8.35 -10.26 -4.09
N VAL A 7 -7.94 -9.39 -3.17
CA VAL A 7 -7.06 -9.76 -2.06
C VAL A 7 -7.75 -10.70 -1.09
N GLN A 8 -9.07 -10.54 -0.86
CA GLN A 8 -9.84 -11.45 -0.01
C GLN A 8 -9.92 -12.85 -0.63
N ILE A 9 -10.20 -12.95 -1.93
CA ILE A 9 -10.20 -14.23 -2.66
C ILE A 9 -8.82 -14.89 -2.62
N GLU A 10 -7.75 -14.13 -2.79
CA GLU A 10 -6.39 -14.66 -2.71
C GLU A 10 -6.03 -15.12 -1.29
N ALA A 11 -6.43 -14.38 -0.26
CA ALA A 11 -6.20 -14.74 1.13
C ALA A 11 -6.82 -16.10 1.50
N VAL A 12 -8.00 -16.42 0.96
CA VAL A 12 -8.63 -17.74 1.09
C VAL A 12 -7.77 -18.84 0.45
N LYS A 13 -7.21 -18.56 -0.74
CA LYS A 13 -6.49 -19.57 -1.54
C LYS A 13 -5.12 -19.90 -0.98
N THR A 14 -4.36 -18.90 -0.54
CA THR A 14 -2.93 -19.08 -0.25
C THR A 14 -2.59 -19.11 1.23
N ARG A 15 -3.45 -18.58 2.12
CA ARG A 15 -3.19 -18.39 3.56
C ARG A 15 -1.86 -17.67 3.87
N SER A 16 -1.27 -16.99 2.89
CA SER A 16 0.02 -16.28 3.00
C SER A 16 -0.14 -14.84 3.49
N TYR A 17 -1.37 -14.43 3.78
CA TYR A 17 -1.72 -13.06 4.17
C TYR A 17 -1.78 -12.92 5.68
N MET A 18 -1.42 -11.73 6.15
CA MET A 18 -1.59 -11.30 7.52
C MET A 18 -2.66 -10.22 7.60
N MET A 19 -3.38 -10.16 8.72
CA MET A 19 -4.51 -9.27 8.89
C MET A 19 -4.50 -8.56 10.23
N GLY A 20 -4.97 -7.31 10.24
CA GLY A 20 -5.10 -6.48 11.43
C GLY A 20 -6.33 -5.61 11.30
N GLU A 21 -6.98 -5.28 12.42
CA GLU A 21 -8.15 -4.43 12.44
C GLU A 21 -7.83 -3.11 13.13
N ILE A 22 -8.17 -1.99 12.47
CA ILE A 22 -8.05 -0.64 13.02
C ILE A 22 -8.98 0.31 12.28
N ASP A 23 -9.50 1.33 12.96
CA ASP A 23 -10.36 2.37 12.37
C ASP A 23 -11.59 1.84 11.60
N GLY A 24 -12.18 0.74 12.06
CA GLY A 24 -13.31 0.10 11.38
C GLY A 24 -12.95 -0.55 10.04
N LYS A 25 -11.65 -0.74 9.76
CA LYS A 25 -11.12 -1.41 8.57
C LYS A 25 -10.27 -2.62 8.93
N VAL A 26 -10.24 -3.57 8.01
CA VAL A 26 -9.33 -4.70 8.03
C VAL A 26 -8.19 -4.44 7.05
N MET A 27 -6.98 -4.40 7.57
CA MET A 27 -5.74 -4.39 6.81
C MET A 27 -5.41 -5.81 6.38
N ILE A 28 -5.15 -6.02 5.09
CA ILE A 28 -4.76 -7.31 4.52
C ILE A 28 -3.41 -7.12 3.81
N THR A 29 -2.41 -7.92 4.15
CA THR A 29 -1.05 -7.76 3.60
C THR A 29 -0.31 -9.06 3.36
N GLN A 30 0.54 -9.04 2.34
CA GLN A 30 1.57 -10.06 2.08
C GLN A 30 2.99 -9.50 2.28
N GLY A 31 3.14 -8.39 3.01
CA GLY A 31 4.42 -7.77 3.36
C GLY A 31 5.00 -6.79 2.32
N ARG A 32 4.43 -6.71 1.10
CA ARG A 32 4.86 -5.73 0.06
C ARG A 32 3.84 -4.61 -0.19
N TYR A 33 2.58 -4.89 0.11
CA TYR A 33 1.50 -3.92 0.05
C TYR A 33 0.49 -4.24 1.15
N ILE A 34 -0.32 -3.25 1.51
CA ILE A 34 -1.46 -3.38 2.42
C ILE A 34 -2.70 -2.95 1.65
N VAL A 35 -3.80 -3.69 1.77
CA VAL A 35 -5.13 -3.30 1.28
C VAL A 35 -6.03 -3.10 2.49
N PHE A 36 -6.82 -2.03 2.48
CA PHE A 36 -7.80 -1.72 3.50
C PHE A 36 -9.19 -2.10 2.99
N VAL A 37 -9.88 -2.93 3.75
CA VAL A 37 -11.27 -3.33 3.48
C VAL A 37 -12.13 -2.82 4.62
N LYS A 38 -13.31 -2.25 4.35
CA LYS A 38 -14.23 -1.88 5.42
C LYS A 38 -14.65 -3.14 6.18
N LYS A 39 -14.78 -3.06 7.51
CA LYS A 39 -15.12 -4.24 8.32
C LYS A 39 -16.46 -4.86 7.91
N GLU A 40 -17.43 -4.04 7.49
CA GLU A 40 -18.74 -4.46 6.99
C GLU A 40 -18.67 -5.26 5.66
N ASP A 41 -17.63 -5.02 4.85
CA ASP A 41 -17.41 -5.68 3.56
C ASP A 41 -16.44 -6.88 3.66
N PHE A 42 -15.92 -7.16 4.86
CA PHE A 42 -14.91 -8.18 5.08
C PHE A 42 -15.54 -9.58 5.18
N LEU A 43 -15.08 -10.50 4.33
CA LEU A 43 -15.73 -11.79 4.10
C LEU A 43 -15.16 -12.93 4.96
N LEU A 44 -14.02 -12.73 5.61
CA LEU A 44 -13.32 -13.80 6.32
C LEU A 44 -13.46 -13.64 7.84
N ASP A 45 -13.31 -14.75 8.55
CA ASP A 45 -13.19 -14.71 10.00
C ASP A 45 -11.76 -14.29 10.36
N ILE A 46 -11.61 -13.05 10.83
CA ILE A 46 -10.31 -12.43 11.14
C ILE A 46 -9.57 -13.19 12.24
N ASP A 47 -10.27 -13.84 13.17
CA ASP A 47 -9.66 -14.55 14.31
C ASP A 47 -9.04 -15.88 13.91
N LYS A 48 -9.44 -16.40 12.74
CA LYS A 48 -8.83 -17.57 12.11
C LYS A 48 -7.63 -17.23 11.21
N GLN A 49 -7.29 -15.94 11.06
CA GLN A 49 -6.21 -15.50 10.16
C GLN A 49 -4.92 -15.20 10.91
N LYS A 50 -3.79 -15.26 10.20
CA LYS A 50 -2.50 -14.83 10.73
C LYS A 50 -2.58 -13.34 11.05
N LYS A 51 -2.29 -12.96 12.29
CA LYS A 51 -2.39 -11.56 12.74
C LYS A 51 -1.17 -10.75 12.33
N LEU A 52 -1.40 -9.49 11.96
CA LEU A 52 -0.38 -8.46 11.87
C LEU A 52 0.09 -8.07 13.27
N PRO A 53 1.39 -7.77 13.49
CA PRO A 53 1.86 -7.21 14.75
C PRO A 53 1.16 -5.88 15.08
N GLU A 54 0.81 -5.66 16.34
CA GLU A 54 0.06 -4.47 16.79
C GLU A 54 0.73 -3.14 16.40
N ASP A 55 2.05 -3.06 16.52
CA ASP A 55 2.80 -1.87 16.15
C ASP A 55 2.67 -1.56 14.66
N GLY A 56 2.63 -2.60 13.82
CA GLY A 56 2.37 -2.47 12.39
C GLY A 56 0.95 -1.97 12.11
N VAL A 57 -0.04 -2.47 12.85
CA VAL A 57 -1.44 -2.04 12.71
C VAL A 57 -1.60 -0.57 13.08
N LYS A 58 -1.08 -0.15 14.25
CA LYS A 58 -1.14 1.24 14.71
C LYS A 58 -0.41 2.19 13.76
N HIS A 59 0.76 1.79 13.27
CA HIS A 59 1.55 2.63 12.39
C HIS A 59 0.82 2.94 11.08
N PHE A 60 0.16 1.95 10.51
CA PHE A 60 -0.59 2.08 9.27
C PHE A 60 -2.09 2.33 9.50
N SER A 61 -2.46 2.95 10.63
CA SER A 61 -3.83 3.43 10.83
C SER A 61 -4.18 4.47 9.77
N THR A 62 -5.45 4.50 9.37
CA THR A 62 -5.91 5.42 8.33
C THR A 62 -5.83 6.86 8.77
N GLU A 63 -6.08 7.13 10.05
CA GLU A 63 -5.91 8.47 10.65
C GLU A 63 -4.45 8.95 10.54
N ASN A 64 -3.49 8.11 10.92
CA ASN A 64 -2.08 8.46 10.86
C ASN A 64 -1.62 8.70 9.43
N ILE A 65 -2.02 7.83 8.50
CA ILE A 65 -1.70 7.97 7.06
C ILE A 65 -2.27 9.29 6.52
N GLN A 66 -3.54 9.57 6.82
CA GLN A 66 -4.22 10.76 6.31
C GLN A 66 -3.49 12.05 6.72
N SER A 67 -3.02 12.13 7.97
CA SER A 67 -2.33 13.32 8.49
C SER A 67 -0.97 13.61 7.84
N GLN A 68 -0.34 12.60 7.23
CA GLN A 68 1.00 12.70 6.65
C GLN A 68 1.01 12.72 5.11
N MET A 69 -0.16 12.52 4.51
CA MET A 69 -0.31 12.28 3.08
C MET A 69 0.04 13.51 2.25
N ARG A 70 0.87 13.30 1.23
CA ARG A 70 1.28 14.33 0.27
C ARG A 70 0.81 13.96 -1.12
N ALA A 71 0.33 14.98 -1.84
CA ALA A 71 -0.03 14.85 -3.24
C ALA A 71 1.16 14.33 -4.06
N ALA A 72 0.89 13.33 -4.89
CA ALA A 72 1.88 12.73 -5.76
C ALA A 72 1.23 12.31 -7.07
N LYS A 73 2.06 12.04 -8.08
CA LYS A 73 1.58 11.52 -9.36
C LYS A 73 2.41 10.37 -9.86
N LEU A 74 1.75 9.43 -10.50
CA LEU A 74 2.42 8.34 -11.18
C LEU A 74 3.25 8.91 -12.33
N SER A 75 4.54 8.57 -12.36
CA SER A 75 5.46 9.03 -13.40
C SER A 75 5.44 8.08 -14.61
N ASN A 76 5.89 8.60 -15.75
CA ASN A 76 6.25 7.79 -16.92
C ASN A 76 7.67 7.21 -16.80
N ARG A 77 8.44 7.59 -15.76
CA ARG A 77 9.74 7.00 -15.48
C ARG A 77 9.60 5.54 -15.06
N MET A 78 10.35 4.69 -15.72
CA MET A 78 10.43 3.26 -15.45
C MET A 78 11.89 2.83 -15.38
N LEU A 79 12.19 1.89 -14.50
CA LEU A 79 13.48 1.22 -14.42
C LEU A 79 13.28 -0.27 -14.54
N THR A 80 13.94 -0.88 -15.50
CA THR A 80 13.98 -2.34 -15.59
C THR A 80 15.16 -2.82 -14.76
N THR A 81 14.87 -3.50 -13.66
CA THR A 81 15.87 -4.31 -12.97
C THR A 81 15.85 -5.70 -13.59
N GLY A 82 16.93 -6.47 -13.46
CA GLY A 82 16.96 -7.86 -13.96
C GLY A 82 15.89 -8.79 -13.36
N LYS A 83 15.11 -8.34 -12.37
CA LYS A 83 14.06 -9.13 -11.68
C LYS A 83 12.66 -8.51 -11.75
N SER A 84 12.54 -7.21 -11.98
CA SER A 84 11.27 -6.51 -11.93
C SER A 84 11.34 -5.19 -12.70
N ILE A 85 10.18 -4.73 -13.13
CA ILE A 85 10.00 -3.40 -13.66
C ILE A 85 9.56 -2.51 -12.50
N LEU A 86 10.32 -1.46 -12.23
CA LEU A 86 9.98 -0.43 -11.27
C LEU A 86 9.36 0.76 -12.00
N ARG A 87 8.42 1.43 -11.35
CA ARG A 87 7.83 2.68 -11.84
C ARG A 87 7.85 3.71 -10.72
N ALA A 88 8.18 4.95 -11.08
CA ALA A 88 8.30 6.01 -10.10
C ALA A 88 6.96 6.69 -9.83
N ILE A 89 6.76 7.14 -8.60
CA ILE A 89 5.77 8.14 -8.21
C ILE A 89 6.52 9.41 -7.84
N ARG A 90 6.11 10.55 -8.40
CA ARG A 90 6.72 11.85 -8.17
C ARG A 90 5.95 12.61 -7.10
N ASP A 91 6.63 13.06 -6.06
CA ASP A 91 6.10 14.01 -5.08
C ASP A 91 5.83 15.35 -5.79
N GLU A 92 4.62 15.88 -5.65
CA GLU A 92 4.26 17.16 -6.29
C GLU A 92 4.84 18.38 -5.59
N THR A 93 5.16 18.26 -4.30
CA THR A 93 5.76 19.33 -3.49
C THR A 93 7.27 19.44 -3.74
N THR A 94 7.98 18.32 -3.63
CA THR A 94 9.46 18.32 -3.70
C THR A 94 9.99 18.04 -5.10
N GLY A 95 9.18 17.44 -5.97
CA GLY A 95 9.60 16.97 -7.29
C GLY A 95 10.45 15.69 -7.26
N GLY A 96 10.74 15.15 -6.08
CA GLY A 96 11.48 13.90 -5.89
C GLY A 96 10.71 12.67 -6.35
N TYR A 97 11.43 11.57 -6.55
CA TYR A 97 10.88 10.30 -7.04
C TYR A 97 11.01 9.21 -5.98
N ALA A 98 9.95 8.43 -5.81
CA ALA A 98 9.98 7.18 -5.06
C ALA A 98 9.66 6.02 -6.00
N TRP A 99 10.37 4.91 -5.85
CA TRP A 99 10.33 3.78 -6.78
C TRP A 99 9.56 2.60 -6.20
N PHE A 100 8.68 2.00 -7.00
CA PHE A 100 7.83 0.88 -6.58
C PHE A 100 7.80 -0.21 -7.65
N ASP A 101 7.63 -1.46 -7.22
CA ASP A 101 7.44 -2.58 -8.15
C ASP A 101 6.12 -2.41 -8.92
N ASN A 102 6.23 -2.30 -10.24
CA ASN A 102 5.12 -1.99 -11.14
C ASN A 102 4.01 -3.04 -11.07
N LYS A 103 4.33 -4.28 -10.69
CA LYS A 103 3.30 -5.33 -10.55
C LYS A 103 2.30 -5.00 -9.45
N TYR A 104 2.74 -4.38 -8.35
CA TYR A 104 1.87 -3.97 -7.25
C TYR A 104 1.19 -2.63 -7.58
N LEU A 105 1.84 -1.72 -8.31
CA LEU A 105 1.18 -0.49 -8.74
C LEU A 105 -0.08 -0.76 -9.58
N LYS A 106 0.00 -1.75 -10.49
CA LYS A 106 -1.12 -2.16 -11.33
C LYS A 106 -2.32 -2.73 -10.55
N THR A 107 -2.14 -3.16 -9.31
CA THR A 107 -3.28 -3.66 -8.51
C THR A 107 -4.18 -2.53 -8.02
N PHE A 108 -3.67 -1.30 -7.97
CA PHE A 108 -4.40 -0.10 -7.56
C PHE A 108 -4.77 0.80 -8.75
N ASP A 109 -4.97 0.21 -9.93
CA ASP A 109 -5.43 0.94 -11.10
C ASP A 109 -6.77 1.65 -10.82
N GLY A 110 -6.90 2.88 -11.33
CA GLY A 110 -8.03 3.76 -11.02
C GLY A 110 -8.00 4.43 -9.64
N CYS A 111 -6.95 4.23 -8.83
CA CYS A 111 -6.74 4.97 -7.58
C CYS A 111 -5.79 6.17 -7.77
N THR A 112 -5.97 7.21 -6.96
CA THR A 112 -5.08 8.37 -6.90
C THR A 112 -3.87 8.05 -6.02
N PRO A 113 -2.63 8.15 -6.55
CA PRO A 113 -1.43 7.93 -5.76
C PRO A 113 -1.09 9.15 -4.89
N ASN A 114 -0.57 8.88 -3.71
CA ASN A 114 -0.03 9.84 -2.76
C ASN A 114 1.25 9.26 -2.13
N LEU A 115 1.98 10.07 -1.38
CA LEU A 115 3.18 9.62 -0.66
C LEU A 115 3.08 9.95 0.83
N ILE A 116 3.59 9.02 1.65
CA ILE A 116 3.88 9.24 3.08
C ILE A 116 5.33 8.85 3.36
N LYS A 117 5.98 9.46 4.35
CA LYS A 117 7.33 9.05 4.75
C LYS A 117 7.33 7.61 5.25
N HIS A 118 8.40 6.87 4.92
CA HIS A 118 8.55 5.51 5.41
C HIS A 118 8.83 5.53 6.92
N PRO A 119 8.29 4.57 7.69
CA PRO A 119 8.44 4.52 9.13
C PRO A 119 9.91 4.27 9.48
N GLY A 120 10.48 5.07 10.38
CA GLY A 120 11.87 4.91 10.80
C GLY A 120 12.93 5.24 9.74
N ASN A 121 12.54 5.69 8.54
CA ASN A 121 13.47 6.19 7.54
C ASN A 121 12.84 7.30 6.69
N SER A 122 13.24 8.53 6.97
CA SER A 122 12.72 9.72 6.29
C SER A 122 13.16 9.91 4.85
N GLU A 123 14.13 9.12 4.36
CA GLU A 123 14.62 9.19 2.98
C GLU A 123 13.73 8.42 2.01
N TYR A 124 12.91 7.49 2.52
CA TYR A 124 12.01 6.69 1.70
C TYR A 124 10.55 7.12 1.88
N TYR A 125 9.74 6.83 0.87
CA TYR A 125 8.31 7.08 0.89
C TYR A 125 7.54 5.80 0.58
N ASN A 126 6.46 5.56 1.31
CA ASN A 126 5.45 4.58 0.90
C ASN A 126 4.46 5.26 -0.05
N ALA A 127 3.96 4.51 -1.03
CA ALA A 127 2.86 4.96 -1.87
C ALA A 127 1.53 4.66 -1.19
N VAL A 128 0.63 5.64 -1.14
CA VAL A 128 -0.74 5.49 -0.61
C VAL A 128 -1.72 5.69 -1.76
N PHE A 129 -2.68 4.78 -1.91
CA PHE A 129 -3.67 4.81 -2.98
C PHE A 129 -5.03 5.14 -2.40
N THR A 130 -5.66 6.19 -2.94
CA THR A 130 -6.99 6.60 -2.53
C THR A 130 -7.99 6.47 -3.67
N ARG A 131 -9.26 6.21 -3.33
CA ARG A 131 -10.37 6.20 -4.29
C ARG A 131 -11.53 6.95 -3.66
N TYR A 132 -11.99 8.02 -4.33
CA TYR A 132 -13.00 8.94 -3.79
C TYR A 132 -12.65 9.50 -2.40
N GLY A 133 -11.35 9.74 -2.15
CA GLY A 133 -10.85 10.25 -0.87
C GLY A 133 -10.62 9.18 0.21
N GLU A 134 -11.10 7.94 0.01
CA GLU A 134 -10.84 6.85 0.96
C GLU A 134 -9.50 6.18 0.68
N ILE A 135 -8.72 5.88 1.73
CA ILE A 135 -7.49 5.07 1.64
C ILE A 135 -7.87 3.62 1.32
N ILE A 136 -7.36 3.12 0.19
CA ILE A 136 -7.57 1.77 -0.34
C ILE A 136 -6.37 0.88 -0.08
N GLY A 137 -5.15 1.42 -0.15
CA GLY A 137 -3.97 0.62 0.09
C GLY A 137 -2.66 1.38 0.10
N ILE A 138 -1.62 0.64 0.45
CA ILE A 138 -0.25 1.13 0.56
C ILE A 138 0.67 0.17 -0.16
N ILE A 139 1.69 0.69 -0.84
CA ILE A 139 2.81 -0.11 -1.36
C ILE A 139 4.09 0.38 -0.72
N LEU A 140 4.91 -0.57 -0.26
CA LEU A 140 6.24 -0.28 0.28
C LEU A 140 7.25 0.03 -0.84
N PRO A 141 8.19 0.96 -0.62
CA PRO A 141 9.17 1.36 -1.61
C PRO A 141 10.15 0.24 -1.96
N VAL A 142 10.74 0.37 -3.14
CA VAL A 142 11.95 -0.35 -3.54
C VAL A 142 13.13 0.61 -3.45
N ARG A 143 14.17 0.21 -2.72
CA ARG A 143 15.42 0.98 -2.66
C ARG A 143 16.13 0.91 -4.00
N VAL A 144 16.34 2.06 -4.61
CA VAL A 144 17.14 2.22 -5.83
C VAL A 144 18.27 3.17 -5.49
N SER A 145 19.52 2.75 -5.71
CA SER A 145 20.65 3.65 -5.77
C SER A 145 20.67 4.27 -7.16
N GLU A 146 20.28 5.54 -7.28
CA GLU A 146 20.50 6.30 -8.51
C GLU A 146 22.01 6.60 -8.59
N TRP A 147 22.68 6.00 -9.56
CA TRP A 147 24.06 6.27 -9.97
C TRP A 147 24.17 7.52 -10.84
#